data_AF-A0A7X2PRF6-F1
#
_entry.id   AF-A0A7X2PRF6-F1
#
_cell.length_a   1.000
_cell.length_b   1.000
_cell.length_c   1.000
_cell.angle_alpha   90.00
_cell.angle_beta   90.00
_cell.angle_gamma   90.00
#
_symmetry.space_group_name_H-M   'P 1'
#
loop_
_entity.id
_entity.type
_entity.pdbx_description
1 polymer ?
#
loop_
_entity_poly.entity_id
_entity_poly.type
_entity_poly.pdbx_seq_one_letter_code
_entity_poly.pdbx_strand_id
1 'polypeptide(L)'
;MIRFLLAVSLCACGQDGKLIFTKVFPGSTPAWVKIVVEKNGQAVYTEAPDDPQPLTFKLTEAETAAMYGLAEKLGWFTRTLESGLPVAKMGDKALRYEGEGKAQEQKFNYSSDPDAQALTDWFERISESERYLLELERSARFDKLGVNRVILQIQAAYERKRLVAVDQFLKWLDRVTKNESYLNMARERAARLAETFRNPVAEGAK
;
A
#
# COMPACT_ATOMS: atom_id res chain seq x y z
N MET A 1 -42.40 2.35 -32.83
CA MET A 1 -42.42 2.03 -31.38
C MET A 1 -41.01 1.73 -30.95
N ILE A 2 -40.37 2.67 -30.24
CA ILE A 2 -38.95 2.63 -29.87
C ILE A 2 -38.80 1.85 -28.57
N ARG A 3 -38.02 0.76 -28.62
CA ARG A 3 -37.65 -0.06 -27.45
C ARG A 3 -36.58 0.68 -26.64
N PHE A 4 -36.94 1.14 -25.45
CA PHE A 4 -35.98 1.56 -24.43
C PHE A 4 -35.29 0.32 -23.85
N LEU A 5 -33.99 0.17 -24.07
CA LEU A 5 -33.16 -0.72 -23.28
C LEU A 5 -32.92 -0.06 -21.92
N LEU A 6 -33.47 -0.65 -20.86
CA LEU A 6 -33.18 -0.28 -19.48
C LEU A 6 -31.76 -0.78 -19.15
N ALA A 7 -30.80 0.13 -19.02
CA ALA A 7 -29.50 -0.18 -18.47
C ALA A 7 -29.67 -0.40 -16.95
N VAL A 8 -29.55 -1.65 -16.52
CA VAL A 8 -29.46 -2.01 -15.10
C VAL A 8 -28.11 -1.50 -14.59
N SER A 9 -28.11 -0.37 -13.88
CA SER A 9 -26.98 0.00 -13.04
C SER A 9 -26.94 -0.98 -11.87
N LEU A 10 -25.91 -1.83 -11.83
CA LEU A 10 -25.51 -2.45 -10.58
C LEU A 10 -25.00 -1.33 -9.65
N CYS A 11 -25.86 -0.89 -8.74
CA CYS A 11 -25.42 -0.23 -7.52
C CYS A 11 -24.61 -1.27 -6.73
N ALA A 12 -23.29 -1.24 -6.88
CA ALA A 12 -22.42 -1.85 -5.89
C ALA A 12 -22.64 -1.08 -4.57
N CYS A 13 -23.22 -1.75 -3.57
CA CYS A 13 -23.14 -1.30 -2.17
C CYS A 13 -21.67 -1.33 -1.74
N GLY A 14 -20.93 -0.26 -2.06
CA GLY A 14 -19.61 -0.01 -1.49
C GLY A 14 -19.82 0.46 -0.06
N GLN A 15 -19.40 -0.35 0.92
CA GLN A 15 -19.49 0.02 2.34
C GLN A 15 -18.74 1.33 2.58
N ASP A 16 -19.49 2.33 3.04
CA ASP A 16 -19.31 3.76 2.80
C ASP A 16 -18.12 4.42 3.53
N GLY A 17 -16.88 4.04 3.20
CA GLY A 17 -15.70 4.76 3.70
C GLY A 17 -14.42 4.42 2.96
N LYS A 18 -13.73 5.43 2.43
CA LYS A 18 -12.43 5.31 1.77
C LYS A 18 -11.43 6.26 2.41
N LEU A 19 -10.27 5.74 2.79
CA LEU A 19 -9.10 6.54 3.11
C LEU A 19 -8.30 6.77 1.84
N ILE A 20 -7.95 8.02 1.58
CA ILE A 20 -7.24 8.43 0.38
C ILE A 20 -6.00 9.20 0.82
N PHE A 21 -4.85 8.78 0.31
CA PHE A 21 -3.59 9.49 0.47
C PHE A 21 -3.08 9.91 -0.89
N THR A 22 -2.58 11.15 -0.99
CA THR A 22 -1.79 11.59 -2.13
C THR A 22 -0.47 12.17 -1.67
N LYS A 23 0.58 11.97 -2.45
CA LYS A 23 1.89 12.57 -2.24
C LYS A 23 2.45 13.05 -3.56
N VAL A 24 2.93 14.29 -3.57
CA VAL A 24 3.62 14.90 -4.71
C VAL A 24 5.00 15.34 -4.25
N PHE A 25 6.04 14.76 -4.83
CA PHE A 25 7.41 15.11 -4.53
C PHE A 25 8.26 15.14 -5.81
N PRO A 26 8.39 16.31 -6.45
CA PRO A 26 9.14 16.42 -7.70
C PRO A 26 10.58 15.94 -7.56
N GLY A 27 11.05 15.16 -8.54
CA GLY A 27 12.40 14.60 -8.55
C GLY A 27 12.57 13.30 -7.76
N SER A 28 11.55 12.83 -7.03
CA SER A 28 11.56 11.48 -6.45
C SER A 28 11.06 10.42 -7.44
N THR A 29 11.26 9.16 -7.07
CA THR A 29 10.76 8.01 -7.84
C THR A 29 9.91 7.12 -6.92
N PRO A 30 8.58 7.09 -7.09
CA PRO A 30 7.79 7.93 -8.00
C PRO A 30 7.70 9.40 -7.54
N ALA A 31 7.36 10.32 -8.45
CA ALA A 31 7.17 11.74 -8.14
C ALA A 31 5.75 12.07 -7.66
N TRP A 32 4.81 11.17 -7.92
CA TRP A 32 3.42 11.26 -7.50
C TRP A 32 2.95 9.89 -7.03
N VAL A 33 2.15 9.86 -5.97
CA VAL A 33 1.50 8.63 -5.49
C VAL A 33 0.07 8.96 -5.09
N LYS A 34 -0.86 8.06 -5.40
CA LYS A 34 -2.17 7.99 -4.78
C LYS A 34 -2.43 6.57 -4.27
N ILE A 35 -2.92 6.50 -3.04
CA ILE A 35 -3.39 5.26 -2.43
C ILE A 35 -4.84 5.46 -2.00
N VAL A 36 -5.69 4.52 -2.37
CA VAL A 36 -7.09 4.45 -1.91
C VAL A 36 -7.25 3.15 -1.15
N VAL A 37 -7.70 3.20 0.10
CA VAL A 37 -8.00 2.04 0.94
C VAL A 37 -9.48 2.07 1.29
N GLU A 38 -10.20 1.00 1.00
CA GLU A 38 -11.60 0.79 1.38
C GLU A 38 -11.72 0.10 2.75
N LYS A 39 -12.88 0.26 3.42
CA LYS A 39 -13.12 -0.32 4.76
C LYS A 39 -12.97 -1.85 4.82
N ASN A 40 -13.14 -2.55 3.70
CA ASN A 40 -12.96 -4.00 3.59
C ASN A 40 -11.50 -4.44 3.30
N GLY A 41 -10.56 -3.48 3.30
CA GLY A 41 -9.14 -3.69 3.01
C GLY A 41 -8.79 -3.75 1.53
N GLN A 42 -9.76 -3.64 0.61
CA GLN A 42 -9.47 -3.50 -0.82
C GLN A 42 -8.72 -2.17 -1.03
N ALA A 43 -7.62 -2.20 -1.78
CA ALA A 43 -6.82 -1.01 -1.98
C ALA A 43 -6.29 -0.89 -3.41
N VAL A 44 -6.03 0.36 -3.80
CA VAL A 44 -5.49 0.74 -5.11
C VAL A 44 -4.29 1.66 -4.90
N TYR A 45 -3.17 1.33 -5.52
CA TYR A 45 -1.95 2.13 -5.58
C TYR A 45 -1.72 2.62 -7.01
N THR A 46 -1.27 3.86 -7.15
CA THR A 46 -1.13 4.54 -8.44
C THR A 46 0.06 5.50 -8.41
N GLU A 47 0.94 5.47 -9.42
CA GLU A 47 2.15 6.32 -9.48
C GLU A 47 2.05 7.54 -10.43
N ALA A 48 0.94 7.66 -11.17
CA ALA A 48 0.61 8.83 -11.99
C ALA A 48 -0.91 9.09 -12.02
N PRO A 49 -1.36 10.35 -12.19
CA PRO A 49 -2.79 10.65 -12.33
C PRO A 49 -3.49 9.90 -13.46
N ASP A 50 -2.76 9.60 -14.54
CA ASP A 50 -3.17 8.92 -15.75
C ASP A 50 -2.51 7.53 -15.91
N ASP A 51 -2.12 6.91 -14.79
CA ASP A 51 -1.51 5.58 -14.76
C ASP A 51 -2.41 4.55 -15.49
N PRO A 52 -1.91 3.94 -16.59
CA PRO A 52 -2.70 3.01 -17.37
C PRO A 52 -2.94 1.67 -16.65
N GLN A 53 -2.19 1.38 -15.58
CA GLN A 53 -2.24 0.11 -14.88
C GLN A 53 -2.03 0.28 -13.37
N PRO A 54 -3.02 0.85 -12.64
CA PRO A 54 -2.95 0.93 -11.19
C PRO A 54 -2.87 -0.47 -10.57
N LEU A 55 -2.13 -0.59 -9.46
CA LEU A 55 -1.98 -1.83 -8.73
C LEU A 55 -3.13 -2.01 -7.74
N THR A 56 -3.73 -3.19 -7.73
CA THR A 56 -4.79 -3.54 -6.77
C THR A 56 -4.28 -4.62 -5.83
N PHE A 57 -4.54 -4.42 -4.55
CA PHE A 57 -4.10 -5.32 -3.49
C PHE A 57 -5.15 -5.36 -2.37
N LYS A 58 -4.90 -6.21 -1.37
CA LYS A 58 -5.78 -6.33 -0.21
C LYS A 58 -4.95 -6.31 1.06
N LEU A 59 -5.25 -5.35 1.93
CA LEU A 59 -4.75 -5.31 3.30
C LEU A 59 -5.49 -6.36 4.15
N THR A 60 -4.81 -6.85 5.18
CA THR A 60 -5.45 -7.65 6.22
C THR A 60 -6.45 -6.80 7.01
N GLU A 61 -7.35 -7.47 7.73
CA GLU A 61 -8.31 -6.79 8.62
C GLU A 61 -7.59 -5.97 9.70
N ALA A 62 -6.50 -6.50 10.27
CA ALA A 62 -5.71 -5.82 11.28
C ALA A 62 -5.02 -4.56 10.76
N GLU A 63 -4.42 -4.61 9.56
CA GLU A 63 -3.80 -3.45 8.92
C GLU A 63 -4.84 -2.37 8.60
N THR A 64 -6.00 -2.79 8.08
CA THR A 64 -7.09 -1.88 7.73
C THR A 64 -7.66 -1.21 8.98
N ALA A 65 -7.94 -2.00 10.04
CA ALA A 65 -8.41 -1.47 11.32
C ALA A 65 -7.42 -0.47 11.94
N ALA A 66 -6.11 -0.74 11.86
CA ALA A 66 -5.08 0.18 12.35
C ALA A 66 -5.13 1.53 11.63
N MET A 67 -5.25 1.54 10.29
CA MET A 67 -5.32 2.76 9.50
C MET A 67 -6.59 3.56 9.78
N TYR A 68 -7.75 2.91 9.82
CA TYR A 68 -9.03 3.59 10.11
C TYR A 68 -9.09 4.11 11.55
N GLY A 69 -8.54 3.37 12.53
CA GLY A 69 -8.44 3.85 13.91
C GLY A 69 -7.58 5.12 14.04
N LEU A 70 -6.50 5.24 13.26
CA LEU A 70 -5.72 6.48 13.21
C LEU A 70 -6.49 7.63 12.56
N ALA A 71 -7.21 7.37 11.46
CA ALA A 71 -8.05 8.38 10.82
C ALA A 71 -9.16 8.90 11.75
N GLU A 72 -9.76 8.01 12.56
CA GLU A 72 -10.75 8.37 13.58
C GLU A 72 -10.15 9.29 14.67
N LYS A 73 -8.97 8.96 15.20
CA LYS A 73 -8.26 9.80 16.19
C LYS A 73 -7.92 11.19 15.66
N LEU A 74 -7.68 11.29 14.35
CA LEU A 74 -7.47 12.54 13.64
C LEU A 74 -8.79 13.28 13.33
N GLY A 75 -9.92 12.77 13.84
CA GLY A 75 -11.23 13.35 13.64
C GLY A 75 -11.66 13.34 12.18
N TRP A 76 -11.29 12.31 11.41
CA TRP A 76 -11.56 12.20 9.99
C TRP A 76 -11.08 13.42 9.19
N PHE A 77 -9.91 13.94 9.55
CA PHE A 77 -9.25 15.07 8.89
C PHE A 77 -10.04 16.40 8.98
N THR A 78 -10.83 16.58 10.03
CA THR A 78 -11.57 17.84 10.28
C THR A 78 -10.69 18.95 10.86
N ARG A 79 -9.52 18.61 11.42
CA ARG A 79 -8.55 19.55 12.00
C ARG A 79 -7.30 19.69 11.13
N THR A 80 -6.63 20.83 11.21
CA THR A 80 -5.37 21.09 10.50
C THR A 80 -4.28 20.10 10.93
N LEU A 81 -3.64 19.46 9.95
CA LEU A 81 -2.51 18.54 10.18
C LEU A 81 -1.15 19.21 9.98
N GLU A 82 -1.09 20.28 9.20
CA GLU A 82 0.16 21.00 8.93
C GLU A 82 0.73 21.61 10.22
N SER A 83 2.02 21.38 10.46
CA SER A 83 2.71 21.84 11.66
C SER A 83 3.02 23.34 11.66
N GLY A 84 3.20 23.95 10.48
CA GLY A 84 3.68 25.32 10.32
C GLY A 84 5.17 25.52 10.69
N LEU A 85 5.90 24.46 11.01
CA LEU A 85 7.33 24.55 11.33
C LEU A 85 8.16 24.79 10.06
N PRO A 86 9.27 25.56 10.14
CA PRO A 86 10.16 25.79 9.01
C PRO A 86 11.03 24.56 8.74
N VAL A 87 10.41 23.53 8.17
CA VAL A 87 11.08 22.28 7.78
C VAL A 87 11.36 22.25 6.28
N ALA A 88 12.29 21.40 5.87
CA ALA A 88 12.54 21.14 4.45
C ALA A 88 11.28 20.61 3.75
N LYS A 89 11.20 20.79 2.42
CA LYS A 89 10.11 20.22 1.63
C LYS A 89 10.29 18.70 1.53
N MET A 90 9.39 17.96 2.19
CA MET A 90 9.38 16.49 2.29
C MET A 90 8.30 15.86 1.38
N GLY A 91 7.80 16.63 0.42
CA GLY A 91 6.68 16.27 -0.45
C GLY A 91 5.34 16.79 0.08
N ASP A 92 4.53 17.33 -0.82
CA ASP A 92 3.19 17.84 -0.55
C ASP A 92 2.26 16.62 -0.41
N LYS A 93 1.68 16.43 0.78
CA LYS A 93 0.82 15.29 1.11
C LYS A 93 -0.62 15.76 1.29
N ALA A 94 -1.57 14.87 1.00
CA ALA A 94 -2.96 15.03 1.38
C ALA A 94 -3.50 13.74 2.00
N LEU A 95 -4.16 13.86 3.15
CA LEU A 95 -4.95 12.80 3.76
C LEU A 95 -6.43 13.16 3.61
N ARG A 96 -7.23 12.24 3.11
CA ARG A 96 -8.64 12.44 2.80
C ARG A 96 -9.47 11.24 3.22
N TYR A 97 -10.67 11.52 3.71
CA TYR A 97 -11.70 10.51 3.98
C TYR A 97 -12.94 10.85 3.16
N GLU A 98 -13.49 9.84 2.49
CA GLU A 98 -14.78 9.91 1.81
C GLU A 98 -15.68 8.78 2.31
N GLY A 99 -16.78 9.10 2.98
CA GLY A 99 -17.67 8.11 3.55
C GLY A 99 -18.77 8.72 4.42
N GLU A 100 -19.88 8.01 4.58
CA GLU A 100 -20.97 8.40 5.48
C GLU A 100 -21.49 9.84 5.23
N GLY A 101 -21.58 10.24 3.96
CA GLY A 101 -21.99 11.59 3.54
C GLY A 101 -20.96 12.70 3.84
N LYS A 102 -19.74 12.35 4.24
CA LYS A 102 -18.64 13.28 4.53
C LYS A 102 -17.52 13.09 3.51
N ALA A 103 -16.96 14.22 3.06
CA ALA A 103 -15.70 14.26 2.34
C ALA A 103 -14.82 15.34 3.00
N GLN A 104 -13.72 14.93 3.62
CA GLN A 104 -12.81 15.82 4.35
C GLN A 104 -11.38 15.54 3.91
N GLU A 105 -10.59 16.59 3.75
CA GLU A 105 -9.21 16.52 3.27
C GLU A 105 -8.33 17.52 4.01
N GLN A 106 -7.11 17.10 4.36
CA GLN A 106 -6.07 17.95 4.90
C GLN A 106 -4.80 17.79 4.10
N LYS A 107 -4.24 18.92 3.68
CA LYS A 107 -2.96 19.00 2.99
C LYS A 107 -1.88 19.44 3.95
N PHE A 108 -0.71 18.82 3.86
CA PHE A 108 0.43 19.14 4.71
C PHE A 108 1.74 18.68 4.07
N ASN A 109 2.84 19.38 4.34
CA ASN A 109 4.20 18.95 4.09
C ASN A 109 4.73 18.10 5.25
N TYR A 110 4.49 18.57 6.48
CA TYR A 110 4.89 17.91 7.72
C TYR A 110 3.84 18.10 8.82
N SER A 111 3.64 17.07 9.63
CA SER A 111 2.77 17.11 10.81
C SER A 111 3.57 16.78 12.05
N SER A 112 3.30 17.50 13.14
CA SER A 112 3.79 17.18 14.49
C SER A 112 2.83 16.29 15.28
N ASP A 113 1.64 15.99 14.74
CA ASP A 113 0.68 15.08 15.33
C ASP A 113 1.16 13.62 15.18
N PRO A 114 1.41 12.88 16.27
CA PRO A 114 1.90 11.50 16.19
C PRO A 114 0.96 10.56 15.43
N ASP A 115 -0.36 10.75 15.51
CA ASP A 115 -1.31 9.90 14.80
C ASP A 115 -1.27 10.19 13.28
N ALA A 116 -1.04 11.45 12.88
CA ALA A 116 -0.88 11.82 11.47
C ALA A 116 0.44 11.29 10.89
N GLN A 117 1.52 11.32 11.68
CA GLN A 117 2.80 10.70 11.31
C GLN A 117 2.64 9.19 11.14
N ALA A 118 1.98 8.52 12.08
CA ALA A 118 1.75 7.08 12.02
C ALA A 118 0.88 6.69 10.82
N LEU A 119 -0.21 7.43 10.54
CA LEU A 119 -1.05 7.16 9.38
C LEU A 119 -0.32 7.39 8.07
N THR A 120 0.50 8.45 8.00
CA THR A 120 1.35 8.70 6.83
C THR A 120 2.35 7.55 6.64
N ASP A 121 2.97 7.07 7.72
CA ASP A 121 3.91 5.94 7.65
C ASP A 121 3.25 4.66 7.11
N TRP A 122 1.99 4.37 7.46
CA TRP A 122 1.23 3.28 6.86
C TRP A 122 1.14 3.41 5.33
N PHE A 123 0.84 4.59 4.81
CA PHE A 123 0.80 4.83 3.36
C PHE A 123 2.18 4.74 2.69
N GLU A 124 3.25 5.17 3.37
CA GLU A 124 4.62 4.99 2.88
C GLU A 124 5.01 3.49 2.86
N ARG A 125 4.60 2.70 3.87
CA ARG A 125 4.79 1.24 3.89
C ARG A 125 4.05 0.52 2.76
N ILE A 126 2.84 0.98 2.42
CA ILE A 126 2.13 0.53 1.22
C ILE A 126 2.98 0.81 -0.02
N SER A 127 3.43 2.06 -0.20
CA SER A 127 4.24 2.46 -1.36
C SER A 127 5.53 1.63 -1.49
N GLU A 128 6.21 1.35 -0.38
CA GLU A 128 7.38 0.48 -0.35
C GLU A 128 7.03 -0.96 -0.75
N SER A 129 5.92 -1.50 -0.23
CA SER A 129 5.47 -2.88 -0.51
C SER A 129 5.16 -3.07 -1.99
N GLU A 130 4.41 -2.14 -2.60
CA GLU A 130 4.05 -2.20 -4.02
C GLU A 130 5.27 -2.10 -4.93
N ARG A 131 6.22 -1.22 -4.61
CA ARG A 131 7.47 -1.10 -5.36
C ARG A 131 8.34 -2.35 -5.26
N TYR A 132 8.40 -2.98 -4.08
CA TYR A 132 9.07 -4.26 -3.91
C TYR A 132 8.39 -5.38 -4.70
N LEU A 133 7.06 -5.40 -4.75
CA LEU A 133 6.31 -6.38 -5.52
C LEU A 133 6.58 -6.24 -7.03
N LEU A 134 6.56 -5.01 -7.54
CA LEU A 134 6.89 -4.71 -8.94
C LEU A 134 8.31 -5.17 -9.30
N GLU A 135 9.28 -4.89 -8.44
CA GLU A 135 10.67 -5.32 -8.62
C GLU A 135 10.78 -6.85 -8.60
N LEU A 136 10.09 -7.52 -7.67
CA LEU A 136 10.07 -8.98 -7.57
C LEU A 136 9.44 -9.62 -8.81
N GLU A 137 8.31 -9.09 -9.27
CA GLU A 137 7.65 -9.54 -10.49
C GLU A 137 8.57 -9.41 -11.69
N ARG A 138 9.17 -8.22 -11.88
CA ARG A 138 10.07 -7.96 -13.01
C ARG A 138 11.27 -8.91 -12.97
N SER A 139 11.94 -9.04 -11.82
CA SER A 139 13.11 -9.92 -11.70
C SER A 139 12.73 -11.39 -11.85
N ALA A 140 11.62 -11.85 -11.29
CA ALA A 140 11.17 -13.22 -11.49
C ALA A 140 10.85 -13.51 -12.96
N ARG A 141 10.36 -12.54 -13.74
CA ARG A 141 10.07 -12.72 -15.17
C ARG A 141 11.33 -12.67 -16.04
N PHE A 142 12.23 -11.73 -15.77
CA PHE A 142 13.27 -11.33 -16.74
C PHE A 142 14.70 -11.39 -16.22
N ASP A 143 14.92 -11.39 -14.90
CA ASP A 143 16.26 -11.33 -14.28
C ASP A 143 16.44 -12.41 -13.21
N LYS A 144 16.68 -13.63 -13.68
CA LYS A 144 16.84 -14.81 -12.81
C LYS A 144 18.08 -14.75 -11.91
N LEU A 145 19.11 -14.00 -12.30
CA LEU A 145 20.32 -13.85 -11.51
C LEU A 145 20.15 -12.79 -10.41
N GLY A 146 19.45 -11.68 -10.71
CA GLY A 146 19.19 -10.60 -9.77
C GLY A 146 18.04 -10.87 -8.80
N VAL A 147 17.15 -11.83 -9.07
CA VAL A 147 15.99 -12.11 -8.20
C VAL A 147 16.37 -12.40 -6.74
N ASN A 148 17.52 -13.03 -6.49
CA ASN A 148 18.01 -13.28 -5.13
C ASN A 148 18.23 -11.97 -4.34
N ARG A 149 18.78 -10.94 -4.99
CA ARG A 149 19.00 -9.64 -4.37
C ARG A 149 17.68 -8.99 -3.99
N VAL A 150 16.68 -9.08 -4.87
CA VAL A 150 15.34 -8.53 -4.62
C VAL A 150 14.68 -9.23 -3.44
N ILE A 151 14.70 -10.56 -3.40
CA ILE A 151 14.14 -11.33 -2.27
C ILE A 151 14.86 -10.99 -0.96
N LEU A 152 16.18 -10.80 -0.98
CA LEU A 152 16.94 -10.35 0.19
C LEU A 152 16.50 -8.95 0.67
N GLN A 153 16.26 -8.02 -0.24
CA GLN A 153 15.77 -6.68 0.11
C GLN A 153 14.36 -6.73 0.71
N ILE A 154 13.48 -7.57 0.17
CA ILE A 154 12.13 -7.80 0.71
C ILE A 154 12.21 -8.39 2.11
N GLN A 155 13.07 -9.40 2.32
CA GLN A 155 13.32 -9.98 3.63
C GLN A 155 13.77 -8.90 4.63
N ALA A 156 14.77 -8.09 4.27
CA ALA A 156 15.26 -7.01 5.13
C ALA A 156 14.20 -5.91 5.39
N ALA A 157 13.31 -5.63 4.43
CA ALA A 157 12.19 -4.71 4.62
C ALA A 157 11.14 -5.30 5.59
N TYR A 158 10.84 -6.59 5.45
CA TYR A 158 9.95 -7.30 6.36
C TYR A 158 10.48 -7.31 7.80
N GLU A 159 11.75 -7.65 8.00
CA GLU A 159 12.41 -7.64 9.32
C GLU A 159 12.39 -6.26 9.99
N ARG A 160 12.40 -5.18 9.19
CA ARG A 160 12.27 -3.79 9.67
C ARG A 160 10.82 -3.31 9.78
N LYS A 161 9.84 -4.22 9.66
CA LYS A 161 8.40 -3.94 9.72
C LYS A 161 7.93 -2.92 8.67
N ARG A 162 8.61 -2.86 7.51
CA ARG A 162 8.29 -1.93 6.42
C ARG A 162 7.26 -2.44 5.43
N LEU A 163 6.97 -3.74 5.43
CA LEU A 163 6.01 -4.33 4.50
C LEU A 163 4.61 -4.42 5.10
N VAL A 164 3.62 -4.39 4.22
CA VAL A 164 2.19 -4.63 4.46
C VAL A 164 1.61 -5.47 3.33
N ALA A 165 0.42 -6.03 3.52
CA ALA A 165 -0.25 -6.88 2.52
C ALA A 165 0.67 -8.01 1.99
N VAL A 166 1.45 -8.64 2.88
CA VAL A 166 2.56 -9.53 2.49
C VAL A 166 2.15 -10.78 1.67
N ASP A 167 0.86 -11.13 1.68
CA ASP A 167 0.32 -12.24 0.89
C ASP A 167 0.50 -12.05 -0.62
N GLN A 168 0.54 -10.81 -1.12
CA GLN A 168 0.68 -10.53 -2.55
C GLN A 168 2.02 -10.99 -3.13
N PHE A 169 3.05 -11.12 -2.28
CA PHE A 169 4.37 -11.61 -2.69
C PHE A 169 4.38 -13.13 -2.95
N LEU A 170 3.45 -13.88 -2.36
CA LEU A 170 3.48 -15.36 -2.35
C LEU A 170 3.49 -15.95 -3.76
N LYS A 171 2.71 -15.39 -4.69
CA LYS A 171 2.67 -15.84 -6.09
C LYS A 171 4.06 -15.88 -6.72
N TRP A 172 4.85 -14.83 -6.49
CA TRP A 172 6.18 -14.69 -7.10
C TRP A 172 7.25 -15.48 -6.33
N LEU A 173 7.18 -15.50 -5.00
CA LEU A 173 8.06 -16.32 -4.18
C LEU A 173 7.88 -17.82 -4.47
N ASP A 174 6.65 -18.29 -4.65
CA ASP A 174 6.36 -19.69 -5.02
C ASP A 174 6.86 -20.03 -6.42
N ARG A 175 6.72 -19.10 -7.37
CA ARG A 175 7.28 -19.27 -8.71
C ARG A 175 8.79 -19.46 -8.67
N VAL A 176 9.49 -18.63 -7.90
CA VAL A 176 10.95 -18.75 -7.75
C VAL A 176 11.29 -20.08 -7.10
N THR A 177 10.63 -20.44 -6.00
CA THR A 177 10.87 -21.69 -5.25
C THR A 177 10.75 -22.94 -6.13
N LYS A 178 9.67 -23.04 -6.91
CA LYS A 178 9.31 -24.25 -7.68
C LYS A 178 10.10 -24.43 -8.99
N ASN A 179 10.84 -23.43 -9.44
CA ASN A 179 11.47 -23.44 -10.76
C ASN A 179 12.99 -23.57 -10.65
N GLU A 180 13.53 -24.68 -11.17
CA GLU A 180 14.95 -25.02 -11.08
C GLU A 180 15.87 -24.13 -11.93
N SER A 181 15.30 -23.32 -12.82
CA SER A 181 16.09 -22.36 -13.62
C SER A 181 16.56 -21.13 -12.83
N TYR A 182 16.10 -20.94 -11.59
CA TYR A 182 16.64 -19.93 -10.67
C TYR A 182 17.78 -20.51 -9.83
N LEU A 183 18.67 -19.62 -9.36
CA LEU A 183 19.76 -20.01 -8.46
C LEU A 183 19.22 -20.70 -7.20
N ASN A 184 19.89 -21.78 -6.75
CA ASN A 184 19.45 -22.52 -5.57
C ASN A 184 19.28 -21.63 -4.32
N MET A 185 20.23 -20.71 -4.09
CA MET A 185 20.14 -19.71 -3.03
C MET A 185 18.86 -18.86 -3.09
N ALA A 186 18.45 -18.45 -4.30
CA ALA A 186 17.24 -17.65 -4.49
C ALA A 186 15.99 -18.47 -4.13
N ARG A 187 15.96 -19.75 -4.55
CA ARG A 187 14.86 -20.68 -4.29
C ARG A 187 14.70 -20.93 -2.80
N GLU A 188 15.79 -21.23 -2.09
CA GLU A 188 15.78 -21.46 -0.64
C GLU A 188 15.32 -20.21 0.13
N ARG A 189 15.79 -19.03 -0.27
CA ARG A 189 15.37 -17.77 0.36
C ARG A 189 13.89 -17.48 0.11
N ALA A 190 13.43 -17.68 -1.13
CA ALA A 190 12.02 -17.51 -1.48
C ALA A 190 11.13 -18.45 -0.66
N ALA A 191 11.54 -19.71 -0.50
CA ALA A 191 10.80 -20.70 0.28
C ALA A 191 10.63 -20.26 1.74
N ARG A 192 11.74 -19.90 2.41
CA ARG A 192 11.72 -19.43 3.80
C ARG A 192 10.87 -18.17 3.98
N LEU A 193 11.00 -17.21 3.07
CA LEU A 193 10.23 -15.96 3.15
C LEU A 193 8.74 -16.22 2.91
N ALA A 194 8.38 -17.08 1.96
CA ALA A 194 6.99 -17.45 1.71
C ALA A 194 6.37 -18.20 2.89
N GLU A 195 7.12 -19.08 3.56
CA GLU A 195 6.69 -19.72 4.81
C GLU A 195 6.44 -18.68 5.91
N THR A 196 7.34 -17.71 6.05
CA THR A 196 7.20 -16.59 7.00
C THR A 196 5.95 -15.77 6.72
N PHE A 197 5.64 -15.48 5.45
CA PHE A 197 4.46 -14.69 5.09
C PHE A 197 3.15 -15.47 5.27
N ARG A 198 3.16 -16.80 5.13
CA ARG A 198 1.98 -17.63 5.42
C ARG A 198 1.71 -17.77 6.92
N ASN A 199 2.77 -17.74 7.72
CA ASN A 199 2.71 -17.83 9.17
C ASN A 199 3.33 -16.58 9.80
N PRO A 200 2.77 -15.38 9.54
CA PRO A 200 3.31 -14.17 10.13
C PRO A 200 3.16 -14.31 11.64
N VAL A 201 4.26 -14.17 12.37
CA VAL A 201 4.21 -14.25 13.83
C VAL A 201 3.18 -13.23 14.30
N ALA A 202 2.11 -13.71 14.95
CA ALA A 202 1.09 -12.86 15.54
C ALA A 202 1.71 -12.13 16.74
N GLU A 203 2.37 -11.01 16.49
CA GLU A 203 2.90 -10.16 17.57
C GLU A 203 1.77 -9.31 18.16
N GLY A 204 1.06 -9.91 19.12
CA GLY A 204 0.07 -9.26 19.98
C GLY A 204 -0.21 -9.98 21.32
N ALA A 205 0.53 -11.06 21.63
CA ALA A 205 0.43 -11.78 22.90
C ALA A 205 1.68 -11.54 23.75
N LYS A 206 1.85 -10.32 24.25
CA LYS A 206 2.52 -10.02 25.52
C LYS A 206 1.91 -8.77 26.12
#